data_AF-A0AA49ESU2-F1
#
_entry.id   AF-A0AA49ESU2-F1
#
_cell.length_a   1.000
_cell.length_b   1.000
_cell.length_c   1.000
_cell.angle_alpha   90.00
_cell.angle_beta   90.00
_cell.angle_gamma   90.00
#
_symmetry.space_group_name_H-M   'P 1'
#
loop_
_entity.id
_entity.type
_entity.pdbx_description
1 polymer ?
#
loop_
_entity_poly.entity_id
_entity_poly.type
_entity_poly.pdbx_seq_one_letter_code
_entity_poly.pdbx_strand_id
1 'polypeptide(L)'
;MKLLLYIFILFASFIYVKSECCAAYTIRYSLKEGHTKCDEHIPGGEEKTAVDNDGVVNDIFSKLDRRRPRCWIAVCYDGRNHPGSYCGHMSCDIFGCSCGGGCINGEGEHPQDPYQNFMDLYGNYVKKARLLSTWENFLP
;
A
#
# COMPACT_ATOMS: atom_id res chain seq x y z
N MET A 1 9.82 -44.10 -22.85
CA MET A 1 8.77 -43.27 -22.21
C MET A 1 9.21 -42.52 -20.96
N LYS A 2 10.01 -43.10 -20.04
CA LYS A 2 10.43 -42.43 -18.79
C LYS A 2 11.34 -41.18 -18.98
N LEU A 3 12.16 -41.15 -20.02
CA LEU A 3 13.08 -40.03 -20.30
C LEU A 3 12.36 -38.74 -20.72
N LEU A 4 11.29 -38.85 -21.53
CA LEU A 4 10.48 -37.71 -21.97
C LEU A 4 9.72 -37.06 -20.80
N LEU A 5 9.24 -37.87 -19.85
CA LEU A 5 8.59 -37.36 -18.64
C LEU A 5 9.56 -36.54 -17.78
N TYR A 6 10.81 -36.99 -17.66
CA TYR A 6 11.86 -36.29 -16.90
C TYR A 6 12.23 -34.95 -17.54
N ILE A 7 12.35 -34.91 -18.87
CA ILE A 7 12.59 -33.67 -19.62
C ILE A 7 11.41 -32.69 -19.45
N PHE A 8 10.17 -33.18 -19.47
CA PHE A 8 8.99 -32.33 -19.30
C PHE A 8 8.90 -31.74 -17.88
N ILE A 9 9.24 -32.51 -16.85
CA ILE A 9 9.28 -32.04 -15.45
C ILE A 9 10.39 -31.00 -15.26
N LEU A 10 11.57 -31.22 -15.86
CA LEU A 10 12.67 -30.25 -15.82
C LEU A 10 12.28 -28.95 -16.58
N PHE A 11 11.63 -29.04 -17.74
CA PHE A 11 11.15 -27.84 -18.44
C PHE A 11 10.05 -27.11 -17.66
N ALA A 12 9.12 -27.84 -17.03
CA ALA A 12 8.06 -27.25 -16.23
C ALA A 12 8.59 -26.51 -15.00
N SER A 13 9.69 -26.96 -14.39
CA SER A 13 10.33 -26.24 -13.27
C SER A 13 11.09 -24.99 -13.74
N PHE A 14 11.60 -24.94 -14.97
CA PHE A 14 12.23 -23.73 -15.53
C PHE A 14 11.23 -22.61 -15.87
N ILE A 15 9.94 -22.92 -16.07
CA ILE A 15 8.91 -21.91 -16.42
C ILE A 15 8.29 -21.26 -15.17
N TYR A 16 8.70 -21.66 -13.96
CA TYR A 16 8.29 -20.98 -12.74
C TYR A 16 9.05 -19.66 -12.57
N VAL A 17 8.80 -18.71 -13.47
CA VAL A 17 9.22 -17.32 -13.33
C VAL A 17 8.39 -16.76 -12.19
N LYS A 18 9.00 -16.65 -11.01
CA LYS A 18 8.47 -15.78 -9.95
C LYS A 18 8.56 -14.36 -10.49
N SER A 19 7.48 -13.87 -11.10
CA SER A 19 7.32 -12.45 -11.36
C SER A 19 7.15 -11.77 -10.01
N GLU A 20 8.20 -11.14 -9.50
CA GLU A 20 8.10 -10.25 -8.35
C GLU A 20 7.31 -9.02 -8.80
N CYS A 21 6.11 -8.88 -8.25
CA CYS A 21 5.22 -7.76 -8.54
C CYS A 21 5.25 -6.77 -7.39
N CYS A 22 5.42 -5.49 -7.72
CA CYS A 22 5.67 -4.43 -6.76
C CYS A 22 4.37 -3.67 -6.46
N ALA A 23 3.49 -4.30 -5.69
CA ALA A 23 2.23 -3.67 -5.29
C ALA A 23 2.46 -2.51 -4.31
N ALA A 24 1.68 -1.45 -4.44
CA ALA A 24 1.52 -0.43 -3.41
C ALA A 24 0.47 -0.87 -2.38
N TYR A 25 0.65 -0.43 -1.14
CA TYR A 25 -0.20 -0.77 -0.01
C TYR A 25 -0.91 0.46 0.52
N THR A 26 -2.23 0.38 0.70
CA THR A 26 -2.98 1.51 1.26
C THR A 26 -3.04 1.40 2.77
N ILE A 27 -2.63 2.47 3.45
CA ILE A 27 -2.80 2.63 4.88
C ILE A 27 -3.89 3.66 5.13
N ARG A 28 -4.90 3.25 5.89
CA ARG A 28 -5.89 4.17 6.45
C ARG A 28 -5.43 4.55 7.85
N TYR A 29 -5.35 5.84 8.13
CA TYR A 29 -4.88 6.34 9.41
C TYR A 29 -5.69 7.55 9.91
N SER A 30 -5.45 7.89 11.17
CA SER A 30 -6.01 9.06 11.84
C SER A 30 -4.90 9.79 12.58
N LEU A 31 -4.98 11.11 12.58
CA LEU A 31 -3.97 11.97 13.19
C LEU A 31 -4.16 12.11 14.71
N LYS A 32 -3.05 12.38 15.42
CA LYS A 32 -3.08 12.83 16.81
C LYS A 32 -3.65 14.24 16.93
N GLU A 33 -3.98 14.64 18.16
CA GLU A 33 -4.54 15.97 18.41
C GLU A 33 -3.52 17.06 18.05
N GLY A 34 -4.02 18.17 17.49
CA GLY A 34 -3.18 19.26 16.98
C GLY A 34 -2.87 19.18 15.49
N HIS A 35 -3.10 18.05 14.83
CA HIS A 35 -2.90 17.88 13.40
C HIS A 35 -4.23 17.78 12.66
N THR A 36 -4.42 18.61 11.63
CA THR A 36 -5.72 18.76 10.95
C THR A 36 -5.69 18.41 9.48
N LYS A 37 -4.51 18.26 8.87
CA LYS A 37 -4.33 17.94 7.45
C LYS A 37 -3.46 16.71 7.29
N CYS A 38 -3.86 15.83 6.37
CA CYS A 38 -3.17 14.56 6.12
C CYS A 38 -1.80 14.75 5.46
N ASP A 39 -1.70 15.70 4.52
CA ASP A 39 -0.51 15.95 3.70
C ASP A 39 0.56 16.81 4.39
N GLU A 40 0.18 17.57 5.41
CA GLU A 40 1.07 18.52 6.10
C GLU A 40 2.27 17.85 6.77
N HIS A 41 2.06 16.66 7.35
CA HIS A 41 3.11 15.90 8.04
C HIS A 41 3.45 14.57 7.38
N ILE A 42 2.58 14.08 6.51
CA ILE A 42 2.73 12.80 5.82
C ILE A 42 2.55 13.06 4.32
N PRO A 43 3.65 13.31 3.58
CA PRO A 43 3.58 13.60 2.16
C PRO A 43 2.83 12.52 1.38
N GLY A 44 1.89 12.93 0.53
CA GLY A 44 1.01 12.02 -0.22
C GLY A 44 -0.17 11.48 0.59
N GLY A 45 -0.37 11.95 1.82
CA GLY A 45 -1.58 11.68 2.61
C GLY A 45 -2.79 12.42 2.05
N GLU A 46 -3.84 11.67 1.71
CA GLU A 46 -5.08 12.21 1.17
C GLU A 46 -6.23 12.10 2.19
N GLU A 47 -7.03 13.15 2.31
CA GLU A 47 -8.30 13.09 3.04
C GLU A 47 -9.37 12.51 2.11
N LYS A 48 -9.96 11.37 2.48
CA LYS A 48 -11.14 10.84 1.79
C LYS A 48 -12.37 10.99 2.69
N THR A 49 -13.47 11.47 2.13
CA THR A 49 -14.75 11.39 2.82
C THR A 49 -15.09 9.92 3.04
N ALA A 50 -15.39 9.55 4.28
CA ALA A 50 -15.89 8.21 4.55
C ALA A 50 -17.25 8.04 3.89
N VAL A 51 -17.28 7.35 2.75
CA VAL A 51 -18.49 6.80 2.17
C VAL A 51 -18.91 5.64 3.09
N ASP A 52 -20.17 5.62 3.52
CA ASP A 52 -20.69 4.44 4.21
C ASP A 52 -20.89 3.29 3.22
N ASN A 53 -21.20 2.09 3.72
CA ASN A 53 -21.40 0.91 2.87
C ASN A 53 -22.62 1.04 1.93
N ASP A 54 -23.43 2.09 2.09
CA ASP A 54 -24.64 2.34 1.30
C ASP A 54 -24.39 3.37 0.19
N GLY A 55 -23.14 3.82 0.00
CA GLY A 55 -22.80 4.82 -1.02
C GLY A 55 -23.32 6.21 -0.69
N VAL A 56 -23.81 6.43 0.53
CA VAL A 56 -24.31 7.71 0.99
C VAL A 56 -23.13 8.46 1.59
N VAL A 57 -22.79 9.60 0.99
CA VAL A 57 -21.96 10.60 1.65
C VAL A 57 -22.78 11.10 2.84
N ASN A 58 -22.56 10.51 4.02
CA ASN A 58 -23.20 10.96 5.24
C ASN A 58 -22.62 12.32 5.64
N ASP A 59 -23.10 13.37 4.99
CA ASP A 59 -22.78 14.77 5.31
C ASP A 59 -23.16 15.12 6.76
N ILE A 60 -24.04 14.31 7.36
CA ILE A 60 -24.42 14.40 8.78
C ILE A 60 -23.29 13.88 9.69
N PHE A 61 -22.59 12.80 9.30
CA PHE A 61 -21.37 12.37 10.01
C PHE A 61 -20.17 13.26 9.69
N SER A 62 -20.12 13.89 8.50
CA SER A 62 -19.11 14.91 8.17
C SER A 62 -19.16 16.12 9.12
N LYS A 63 -20.33 16.45 9.67
CA LYS A 63 -20.51 17.54 10.65
C LYS A 63 -20.24 17.13 12.10
N LEU A 64 -20.46 15.86 12.46
CA LEU A 64 -20.26 15.34 13.83
C LEU A 64 -18.84 14.81 14.08
N ASP A 65 -18.17 14.25 13.06
CA ASP A 65 -16.81 13.69 13.12
C ASP A 65 -15.76 14.67 12.57
N ARG A 66 -16.03 15.99 12.55
CA ARG A 66 -15.07 17.04 12.16
C ARG A 66 -13.79 17.09 12.99
N ARG A 67 -13.70 16.29 14.06
CA ARG A 67 -12.58 16.40 15.00
C ARG A 67 -11.35 15.63 14.56
N ARG A 68 -11.44 14.66 13.64
CA ARG A 68 -10.26 13.93 13.16
C ARG A 68 -10.43 13.52 11.68
N PRO A 69 -9.67 14.12 10.75
CA PRO A 69 -9.69 13.66 9.36
C PRO A 69 -9.30 12.18 9.32
N ARG A 70 -10.01 11.42 8.49
CA ARG A 70 -9.56 10.10 8.08
C ARG A 70 -8.61 10.34 6.93
N CYS A 71 -7.45 9.72 7.00
CA CYS A 71 -6.41 9.90 6.00
C CYS A 71 -6.09 8.56 5.35
N TRP A 72 -5.74 8.60 4.08
CA TRP A 72 -5.31 7.46 3.29
C TRP A 72 -3.98 7.79 2.64
N ILE A 73 -3.14 6.79 2.48
CA ILE A 73 -1.88 6.92 1.77
C ILE A 73 -1.54 5.58 1.13
N ALA A 74 -1.13 5.62 -0.13
CA ALA A 74 -0.49 4.48 -0.77
C ALA A 74 1.01 4.52 -0.47
N VAL A 75 1.55 3.43 0.08
CA VAL A 75 2.95 3.31 0.45
C VAL A 75 3.59 2.06 -0.14
N CYS A 76 4.90 2.10 -0.29
CA CYS A 76 5.72 0.92 -0.61
C CYS A 76 6.19 0.22 0.67
N TYR A 77 7.00 -0.84 0.51
CA TYR A 77 7.54 -1.55 1.67
C TYR A 77 8.38 -0.64 2.57
N ASP A 78 8.99 0.43 2.06
CA ASP A 78 9.70 1.43 2.85
C ASP A 78 8.80 2.35 3.70
N GLY A 79 7.49 2.17 3.64
CA GLY A 79 6.51 2.96 4.39
C GLY A 79 6.28 4.36 3.82
N ARG A 80 6.85 4.70 2.65
CA ARG A 80 6.72 6.02 2.02
C ARG A 80 5.80 5.99 0.81
N ASN A 81 5.18 7.13 0.52
CA ASN A 81 4.50 7.34 -0.76
C ASN A 81 5.53 7.59 -1.85
N HIS A 82 5.40 6.85 -2.96
CA HIS A 82 6.20 7.05 -4.17
C HIS A 82 5.28 7.42 -5.33
N PRO A 83 5.72 8.30 -6.25
CA PRO A 83 4.93 8.66 -7.40
C PRO A 83 4.73 7.45 -8.32
N GLY A 84 3.48 7.20 -8.70
CA GLY A 84 3.09 6.12 -9.62
C GLY A 84 2.06 5.16 -9.03
N SER A 85 1.78 4.08 -9.76
CA SER A 85 0.80 3.06 -9.36
C SER A 85 1.43 1.85 -8.67
N TYR A 86 2.75 1.70 -8.78
CA TYR A 86 3.50 0.54 -8.32
C TYR A 86 4.77 0.95 -7.57
N CYS A 87 5.31 0.02 -6.80
CA CYS A 87 6.49 0.19 -5.96
C CYS A 87 7.78 -0.31 -6.60
N GLY A 88 7.95 -0.10 -7.91
CA GLY A 88 9.19 -0.43 -8.61
C GLY A 88 10.24 0.66 -8.40
N HIS A 89 11.52 0.29 -8.32
CA HIS A 89 12.61 1.26 -8.36
C HIS A 89 12.66 2.03 -9.69
N MET A 90 12.20 1.39 -10.77
CA MET A 90 12.02 1.97 -12.10
C MET A 90 10.65 1.54 -12.66
N SER A 91 10.39 1.89 -13.92
CA SER A 91 9.17 1.49 -14.62
C SER A 91 8.94 -0.02 -14.57
N CYS A 92 7.69 -0.39 -14.32
CA CYS A 92 7.17 -1.75 -14.34
C CYS A 92 6.37 -1.99 -15.61
N ASP A 93 6.03 -3.26 -15.86
CA ASP A 93 5.01 -3.60 -16.85
C ASP A 93 3.59 -3.18 -16.38
N ILE A 94 2.59 -3.39 -17.25
CA ILE A 94 1.19 -3.01 -16.99
C ILE A 94 0.56 -3.73 -15.79
N PHE A 95 1.15 -4.83 -15.34
CA PHE A 95 0.67 -5.58 -14.17
C PHE A 95 1.41 -5.17 -12.89
N GLY A 96 2.37 -4.26 -12.98
CA GLY A 96 3.22 -3.88 -11.86
C GLY A 96 4.29 -4.90 -11.53
N CYS A 97 4.62 -5.77 -12.49
CA CYS A 97 5.63 -6.79 -12.37
C CYS A 97 6.85 -6.44 -13.23
N SER A 98 7.91 -7.23 -13.09
CA SER A 98 9.13 -7.10 -13.91
C SER A 98 9.73 -5.69 -13.86
N CYS A 99 9.64 -5.02 -12.71
CA CYS A 99 10.10 -3.66 -12.54
C CYS A 99 11.62 -3.57 -12.67
N GLY A 100 12.10 -2.58 -13.41
CA GLY A 100 13.53 -2.33 -13.50
C GLY A 100 14.12 -2.05 -12.11
N GLY A 101 15.15 -2.82 -11.72
CA GLY A 101 15.77 -2.69 -10.39
C GLY A 101 14.96 -3.33 -9.25
N GLY A 102 13.88 -4.04 -9.55
CA GLY A 102 13.05 -4.72 -8.55
C GLY A 102 12.12 -3.78 -7.79
N CYS A 103 11.60 -4.28 -6.66
CA CYS A 103 10.69 -3.52 -5.81
C CYS A 103 11.43 -2.70 -4.76
N ILE A 104 10.88 -1.53 -4.45
CA ILE A 104 11.27 -0.70 -3.31
C ILE A 104 10.97 -1.50 -2.04
N ASN A 105 12.02 -1.84 -1.31
CA ASN A 105 11.96 -2.53 -0.02
C ASN A 105 12.18 -1.55 1.13
N GLY A 106 11.74 -1.93 2.33
CA GLY A 106 12.08 -1.20 3.55
C GLY A 106 13.49 -1.51 4.04
N GLU A 107 13.97 -0.67 4.93
CA GLU A 107 15.23 -0.85 5.66
C GLU A 107 14.95 -1.28 7.11
N GLY A 108 15.95 -1.84 7.79
CA GLY A 108 15.86 -2.14 9.22
C GLY A 108 15.23 -3.50 9.55
N GLU A 109 14.50 -3.56 10.67
CA GLU A 109 14.00 -4.82 11.25
C GLU A 109 12.84 -5.44 10.46
N HIS A 110 12.12 -4.63 9.69
CA HIS A 110 10.89 -5.03 9.00
C HIS A 110 10.90 -4.71 7.49
N PRO A 111 11.90 -5.18 6.71
CA PRO A 111 12.11 -4.76 5.33
C PRO A 111 10.94 -5.08 4.37
N GLN A 112 10.03 -5.97 4.79
CA GLN A 112 8.86 -6.42 4.01
C GLN A 112 7.54 -6.14 4.74
N ASP A 113 7.53 -5.26 5.73
CA ASP A 113 6.30 -4.82 6.41
C ASP A 113 6.05 -3.32 6.16
N PRO A 114 5.17 -2.98 5.19
CA PRO A 114 4.89 -1.60 4.85
C PRO A 114 4.18 -0.86 6.00
N TYR A 115 3.42 -1.59 6.82
CA TYR A 115 2.71 -1.00 7.96
C TYR A 115 3.70 -0.61 9.05
N GLN A 116 4.61 -1.51 9.41
CA GLN A 116 5.57 -1.23 10.46
C GLN A 116 6.52 -0.09 10.05
N ASN A 117 7.04 -0.12 8.83
CA ASN A 117 7.90 0.96 8.32
C ASN A 117 7.17 2.31 8.25
N PHE A 118 5.88 2.33 7.89
CA PHE A 118 5.07 3.55 7.97
C PHE A 118 4.93 4.06 9.41
N MET A 119 4.67 3.17 10.37
CA MET A 119 4.55 3.54 11.79
C MET A 119 5.88 4.00 12.38
N ASP A 120 7.00 3.46 11.93
CA ASP A 120 8.33 3.87 12.35
C ASP A 120 8.66 5.29 11.85
N LEU A 121 8.24 5.63 10.62
CA LEU A 121 8.40 6.97 10.05
C LEU A 121 7.44 8.01 10.64
N TYR A 122 6.16 7.65 10.79
CA TYR A 122 5.07 8.61 11.02
C TYR A 122 4.29 8.40 12.31
N GLY A 123 4.65 7.43 13.15
CA GLY A 123 3.95 7.09 14.40
C GLY A 123 3.84 8.25 15.40
N ASN A 124 4.69 9.28 15.26
CA ASN A 124 4.57 10.51 16.06
C ASN A 124 3.33 11.34 15.70
N TYR A 125 2.86 11.29 14.46
CA TYR A 125 1.70 12.03 13.97
C TYR A 125 0.43 11.18 13.93
N VAL A 126 0.58 9.85 13.91
CA VAL A 126 -0.52 8.90 13.73
C VAL A 126 -1.03 8.42 15.09
N LYS A 127 -2.34 8.56 15.32
CA LYS A 127 -3.03 8.00 16.50
C LYS A 127 -3.38 6.53 16.30
N LYS A 128 -3.89 6.20 15.13
CA LYS A 128 -4.31 4.84 14.75
C LYS A 128 -4.13 4.68 13.26
N ALA A 129 -3.54 3.57 12.83
CA ALA A 129 -3.43 3.16 11.45
C ALA A 129 -3.96 1.73 11.26
N ARG A 130 -4.29 1.39 10.02
CA ARG A 130 -4.64 0.05 9.59
C ARG A 130 -4.21 -0.11 8.14
N LEU A 131 -3.51 -1.20 7.85
CA LEU A 131 -3.28 -1.66 6.50
C LEU A 131 -4.61 -2.15 5.91
N LEU A 132 -5.02 -1.57 4.78
CA LEU A 132 -6.20 -2.04 4.07
C LEU A 132 -5.82 -3.27 3.25
N SER A 133 -6.69 -4.28 3.30
CA SER A 133 -6.50 -5.45 2.43
C SER A 133 -6.73 -5.06 0.97
N THR A 134 -6.17 -5.84 0.03
CA THR A 134 -6.31 -5.60 -1.41
C THR A 134 -7.77 -5.43 -1.85
N TRP A 135 -8.71 -6.09 -1.17
CA TRP A 135 -10.15 -6.00 -1.43
C TRP A 135 -10.78 -4.67 -0.99
N GLU A 136 -10.27 -4.05 0.08
CA GLU A 136 -10.75 -2.77 0.61
C GLU A 136 -10.23 -1.57 -0.22
N ASN A 137 -9.22 -1.77 -1.08
CA ASN A 137 -8.69 -0.73 -1.97
C ASN A 137 -9.58 -0.45 -3.20
N PHE A 138 -10.53 -1.34 -3.51
CA PHE A 138 -11.44 -1.22 -4.66
C PHE A 138 -12.81 -0.63 -4.33
N LEU A 139 -13.08 -0.34 -3.06
CA LEU A 139 -14.33 0.31 -2.65
C LEU A 139 -14.09 1.83 -2.57
N PRO A 140 -14.72 2.64 -3.43
CA PRO A 140 -14.59 4.10 -3.43
C PRO A 140 -15.13 4.75 -2.15
#